data_AF-A0A922SIC3-F1
#
_entry.id   AF-A0A922SIC3-F1
#
_cell.length_a   1.000
_cell.length_b   1.000
_cell.length_c   1.000
_cell.angle_alpha   90.00
_cell.angle_beta   90.00
_cell.angle_gamma   90.00
#
_symmetry.space_group_name_H-M   'P 1'
#
loop_
_entity.id
_entity.type
_entity.pdbx_description
1 polymer ?
#
loop_
_entity_poly.entity_id
_entity_poly.type
_entity_poly.pdbx_seq_one_letter_code
_entity_poly.pdbx_strand_id
1 'polypeptide(L)'
;MHKRDLSKSTIVIKLECPVKLDGEYELDGQVLVLKVGGNGKIHVFLKKLVIEVTLDMVKKQKNGEEYMKVKKFTHTYELTEKSELVFEGLFQKNKVLKFARPLFSGILDDDEWS
;
A
#
# COMPACT_ATOMS: atom_id res chain seq x y z
N MET A 1 13.26 8.04 -11.47
CA MET A 1 13.51 9.23 -12.34
C MET A 1 12.76 10.41 -11.75
N HIS A 2 13.36 11.60 -11.63
CA HIS A 2 12.67 12.81 -11.16
C HIS A 2 12.61 13.84 -12.29
N LYS A 3 11.44 14.47 -12.49
CA LYS A 3 11.26 15.56 -13.47
C LYS A 3 10.71 16.77 -12.72
N ARG A 4 11.33 17.94 -12.94
CA ARG A 4 10.92 19.22 -12.35
C ARG A 4 10.49 20.14 -13.47
N ASP A 5 9.22 20.53 -13.47
CA ASP A 5 8.75 21.66 -14.26
C ASP A 5 9.03 22.93 -13.44
N LEU A 6 9.62 23.96 -14.04
CA LEU A 6 9.90 25.23 -13.36
C LEU A 6 8.76 26.25 -13.57
N SER A 7 7.90 26.02 -14.57
CA SER A 7 6.74 26.87 -14.88
C SER A 7 5.54 26.57 -13.97
N LYS A 8 5.44 25.32 -13.51
CA LYS A 8 4.50 24.86 -12.48
C LYS A 8 5.35 24.47 -11.29
N SER A 9 5.04 24.91 -10.08
CA SER A 9 5.82 24.54 -8.88
C SER A 9 5.57 23.08 -8.49
N THR A 10 5.65 22.15 -9.42
CA THR A 10 5.27 20.74 -9.27
C THR A 10 6.51 19.86 -9.37
N ILE A 11 6.67 18.93 -8.43
CA ILE A 11 7.75 17.94 -8.39
C ILE A 11 7.12 16.57 -8.58
N VAL A 12 7.59 15.82 -9.57
CA VAL A 12 7.16 14.43 -9.79
C VAL A 12 8.32 13.49 -9.43
N ILE A 13 8.04 12.55 -8.53
CA ILE A 13 8.98 11.57 -8.01
C ILE A 13 8.44 10.18 -8.34
N LYS A 14 9.17 9.40 -9.14
CA LYS A 14 8.86 7.98 -9.38
C LYS A 14 9.90 7.11 -8.69
N LEU A 15 9.43 6.28 -7.77
CA LEU A 15 10.20 5.34 -6.96
C LEU A 15 9.76 3.92 -7.29
N GLU A 16 10.72 3.01 -7.36
CA GLU A 16 10.48 1.58 -7.49
C GLU A 16 11.28 0.91 -6.38
N CYS A 17 10.59 0.17 -5.51
CA CYS A 17 11.24 -0.53 -4.42
C CYS A 17 10.43 -1.74 -3.93
N PRO A 18 11.10 -2.74 -3.34
CA PRO A 18 10.43 -3.72 -2.53
C PRO A 18 9.97 -3.10 -1.19
N VAL A 19 8.81 -3.54 -0.70
CA VAL A 19 8.29 -3.15 0.62
C VAL A 19 8.01 -4.40 1.44
N LYS A 20 8.52 -4.42 2.66
CA LYS A 20 8.17 -5.39 3.71
C LYS A 20 7.46 -4.66 4.84
N LEU A 21 6.33 -5.19 5.27
CA LEU A 21 5.59 -4.68 6.41
C LEU A 21 5.15 -5.86 7.28
N ASP A 22 5.57 -5.80 8.54
CA ASP A 22 5.17 -6.70 9.60
C ASP A 22 4.47 -5.88 10.67
N GLY A 23 3.32 -6.33 11.15
CA GLY A 23 2.54 -5.55 12.10
C GLY A 23 1.43 -6.30 12.79
N GLU A 24 0.69 -5.58 13.63
CA GLU A 24 -0.58 -6.03 14.18
C GLU A 24 -1.71 -5.41 13.38
N TYR A 25 -2.74 -6.19 13.10
CA TYR A 25 -3.94 -5.72 12.41
C TYR A 25 -5.18 -6.04 13.22
N GLU A 26 -6.18 -5.17 13.07
CA GLU A 26 -7.55 -5.42 13.45
C GLU A 26 -8.43 -5.03 12.26
N LEU A 27 -9.29 -5.94 11.83
CA LEU A 27 -10.14 -5.76 10.67
C LEU A 27 -11.54 -6.27 10.97
N ASP A 28 -12.52 -5.42 10.70
CA ASP A 28 -13.93 -5.74 10.74
C ASP A 28 -14.62 -4.99 9.61
N GLY A 29 -15.04 -5.73 8.57
CA GLY A 29 -15.56 -5.11 7.36
C GLY A 29 -16.15 -6.08 6.37
N GLN A 30 -16.40 -5.58 5.17
CA GLN A 30 -16.95 -6.37 4.09
C GLN A 30 -16.19 -6.05 2.80
N VAL A 31 -15.65 -7.10 2.17
CA VAL A 31 -15.01 -7.02 0.85
C VAL A 31 -15.97 -7.63 -0.15
N LEU A 32 -16.48 -6.80 -1.06
CA LEU A 32 -17.59 -7.16 -1.96
C LEU A 32 -18.80 -7.68 -1.16
N VAL A 33 -19.07 -8.99 -1.20
CA VAL A 33 -20.16 -9.65 -0.44
C VAL A 33 -19.66 -10.42 0.79
N LEU A 34 -18.34 -10.52 0.97
CA LEU A 34 -17.72 -11.33 2.01
C LEU A 34 -17.50 -10.49 3.25
N LYS A 35 -18.16 -10.85 4.36
CA LYS A 35 -17.83 -10.31 5.68
C LYS A 35 -16.47 -10.85 6.10
N VAL A 36 -15.50 -9.96 6.16
CA VAL A 36 -14.13 -10.23 6.54
C VAL A 36 -13.91 -9.68 7.95
N GLY A 37 -13.30 -10.47 8.82
CA GLY A 37 -13.09 -10.06 10.19
C GLY A 37 -12.01 -10.89 10.86
N GLY A 38 -11.12 -10.25 11.59
CA GLY A 38 -10.03 -10.90 12.30
C GLY A 38 -9.07 -9.90 12.93
N ASN A 39 -8.25 -10.39 13.83
CA ASN A 39 -7.14 -9.66 14.41
C ASN A 39 -5.96 -10.60 14.61
N GLY A 40 -4.75 -10.05 14.60
CA GLY A 40 -3.52 -10.83 14.71
C GLY A 40 -2.33 -10.16 14.04
N LYS A 41 -1.34 -10.97 13.67
CA LYS A 41 -0.18 -10.50 12.90
C LYS A 41 -0.52 -10.42 11.42
N ILE A 42 0.04 -9.41 10.77
CA ILE A 42 0.05 -9.26 9.32
C ILE A 42 1.49 -9.28 8.83
N HIS A 43 1.73 -10.04 7.75
CA HIS A 43 2.99 -10.07 7.01
C HIS A 43 2.71 -9.71 5.55
N VAL A 44 3.35 -8.65 5.08
CA VAL A 44 3.19 -8.13 3.72
C VAL A 44 4.55 -8.07 3.05
N PHE A 45 4.65 -8.66 1.87
CA PHE A 45 5.79 -8.48 0.99
C PHE A 45 5.34 -8.08 -0.41
N LEU A 46 5.68 -6.84 -0.78
CA LEU A 46 5.46 -6.29 -2.11
C LEU A 46 6.82 -6.30 -2.81
N LYS A 47 7.05 -7.28 -3.70
CA LYS A 47 8.34 -7.47 -4.39
C LYS A 47 8.74 -6.26 -5.21
N LYS A 48 7.77 -5.69 -5.92
CA LYS A 48 8.00 -4.57 -6.85
C LYS A 48 6.84 -3.57 -6.83
N LEU A 49 6.93 -2.64 -5.89
CA LEU A 49 6.01 -1.51 -5.78
C LEU A 49 6.58 -0.31 -6.52
N VAL A 50 5.83 0.18 -7.50
CA VAL A 50 6.13 1.43 -8.21
C VAL A 50 5.22 2.53 -7.63
N ILE A 51 5.79 3.55 -7.03
CA ILE A 51 5.06 4.70 -6.48
C ILE A 51 5.42 5.93 -7.30
N GLU A 52 4.41 6.65 -7.76
CA GLU A 52 4.56 7.98 -8.33
C GLU A 52 3.92 9.01 -7.40
N VAL A 53 4.72 9.98 -6.93
CA VAL A 53 4.27 11.07 -6.08
C VAL A 53 4.40 12.37 -6.85
N THR A 54 3.31 13.12 -6.93
CA THR A 54 3.28 14.49 -7.45
C THR A 54 3.09 15.46 -6.29
N LEU A 55 4.03 16.38 -6.11
CA LEU A 55 4.01 17.41 -5.09
C LEU A 55 3.75 18.76 -5.73
N ASP A 56 2.66 19.43 -5.36
CA ASP A 56 2.44 20.83 -5.69
C ASP A 56 3.05 21.69 -4.58
N MET A 57 4.06 22.47 -4.93
CA MET A 57 4.81 23.35 -4.06
C MET A 57 4.34 24.79 -4.22
N VAL A 58 4.46 25.58 -3.15
CA VAL A 58 4.30 27.03 -3.19
C VAL A 58 5.46 27.69 -2.46
N LYS A 59 5.86 28.88 -2.92
CA LYS A 59 6.81 29.73 -2.20
C LYS A 59 6.10 30.37 -1.01
N LYS A 60 6.76 30.39 0.15
CA LYS A 60 6.29 31.06 1.35
C LYS A 60 7.43 31.87 1.95
N GLN A 61 7.18 33.15 2.20
CA GLN A 61 8.10 34.01 2.94
C GLN A 61 7.89 33.83 4.44
N LYS A 62 8.98 33.67 5.19
CA LYS A 62 8.97 33.66 6.66
C LYS A 62 10.26 34.32 7.14
N ASN A 63 10.15 35.33 8.00
CA ASN A 63 11.29 36.07 8.56
C ASN A 63 12.26 36.65 7.52
N GLY A 64 11.77 37.06 6.34
CA GLY A 64 12.60 37.59 5.25
C GLY A 64 13.28 36.53 4.39
N GLU A 65 13.08 35.23 4.67
CA GLU A 65 13.61 34.12 3.89
C GLU A 65 12.50 33.40 3.10
N GLU A 66 12.83 32.97 1.87
CA GLU A 66 11.93 32.21 1.00
C GLU A 66 12.05 30.71 1.25
N TYR A 67 10.92 30.05 1.51
CA TYR A 67 10.83 28.59 1.68
C TYR A 67 9.88 27.99 0.65
N MET A 68 10.16 26.75 0.23
CA MET A 68 9.19 25.94 -0.51
C MET A 68 8.33 25.13 0.47
N LYS A 69 7.01 25.25 0.34
CA LYS A 69 6.04 24.49 1.12
C LYS A 69 5.24 23.56 0.20
N VAL A 70 5.06 22.30 0.59
CA VAL A 70 4.10 21.40 -0.06
C VAL A 70 2.69 21.91 0.20
N LYS A 71 1.96 22.30 -0.85
CA LYS A 71 0.55 22.69 -0.81
C LYS A 71 -0.36 21.47 -0.89
N LYS A 72 -0.04 20.55 -1.79
CA LYS A 72 -0.78 19.31 -2.04
C LYS A 72 0.19 18.23 -2.47
N PHE A 73 -0.13 16.99 -2.13
CA PHE A 73 0.49 15.84 -2.77
C PHE A 73 -0.59 14.89 -3.26
N THR A 74 -0.33 14.26 -4.39
CA THR A 74 -1.10 13.12 -4.89
C THR A 74 -0.13 11.99 -5.14
N HIS A 75 -0.60 10.76 -5.01
CA HIS A 75 0.20 9.59 -5.34
C HIS A 75 -0.63 8.57 -6.09
N THR A 76 0.05 7.83 -6.95
CA THR A 76 -0.43 6.58 -7.53
C THR A 76 0.56 5.48 -7.19
N TYR A 77 0.08 4.26 -7.17
CA TYR A 77 0.94 3.10 -6.99
C TYR A 77 0.53 1.98 -7.93
N GLU A 78 1.50 1.17 -8.31
CA GLU A 78 1.32 0.00 -9.15
C GLU A 78 2.12 -1.15 -8.55
N LEU A 79 1.46 -2.30 -8.42
CA LEU A 79 2.09 -3.56 -8.06
C LEU A 79 2.36 -4.30 -9.37
N THR A 80 3.62 -4.33 -9.78
CA THR A 80 4.02 -4.91 -11.08
C THR A 80 4.37 -6.39 -10.98
N GLU A 81 4.33 -6.95 -9.78
CA GLU A 81 4.59 -8.36 -9.45
C GLU A 81 3.59 -8.87 -8.40
N LYS A 82 3.54 -10.20 -8.23
CA LYS A 82 2.71 -10.84 -7.20
C LYS A 82 3.07 -10.28 -5.80
N SER A 83 2.03 -10.07 -5.02
CA SER A 83 2.14 -9.58 -3.64
C SER A 83 1.79 -10.69 -2.66
N GLU A 84 2.59 -10.83 -1.62
CA GLU A 84 2.38 -11.83 -0.57
C GLU A 84 1.74 -11.14 0.63
N LEU A 85 0.55 -11.59 1.02
CA LEU A 85 -0.23 -11.01 2.12
C LEU A 85 -0.73 -12.13 3.04
N VAL A 86 -0.18 -12.20 4.25
CA VAL A 86 -0.59 -13.18 5.26
C VAL A 86 -1.28 -12.45 6.42
N PHE A 87 -2.55 -12.77 6.63
CA PHE A 87 -3.36 -12.27 7.74
C PHE A 87 -3.64 -13.40 8.74
N GLU A 88 -2.92 -13.43 9.85
CA GLU A 88 -3.16 -14.42 10.89
C GLU A 88 -4.48 -14.15 11.62
N GLY A 89 -5.34 -15.16 11.73
CA GLY A 89 -6.63 -14.98 12.40
C GLY A 89 -7.72 -14.35 11.52
N LEU A 90 -7.51 -14.24 10.21
CA LEU A 90 -8.57 -13.86 9.28
C LEU A 90 -9.73 -14.87 9.35
N PHE A 91 -10.96 -14.36 9.35
CA PHE A 91 -12.23 -15.10 9.45
C PHE A 91 -12.56 -15.71 10.81
N GLN A 92 -11.91 -15.30 11.91
CA GLN A 92 -12.25 -15.78 13.25
C GLN A 92 -13.73 -15.67 13.60
N LYS A 93 -14.41 -14.62 13.12
CA LYS A 93 -15.84 -14.36 13.38
C LYS A 93 -16.79 -15.11 12.41
N ASN A 94 -16.29 -15.75 11.35
CA ASN A 94 -17.11 -16.45 10.35
C ASN A 94 -16.71 -17.93 10.27
N LYS A 95 -17.54 -18.81 10.86
CA LYS A 95 -17.26 -20.26 10.95
C LYS A 95 -17.08 -20.92 9.58
N VAL A 96 -17.84 -20.50 8.57
CA VAL A 96 -17.77 -21.07 7.21
C VAL A 96 -16.45 -20.70 6.56
N LEU A 97 -16.08 -19.42 6.60
CA LEU A 97 -14.84 -18.93 5.99
C LEU A 97 -13.60 -19.40 6.76
N LYS A 98 -13.69 -19.54 8.08
CA LYS A 98 -12.63 -20.16 8.90
C LYS A 98 -12.36 -21.60 8.46
N PHE A 99 -13.41 -22.37 8.18
CA PHE A 99 -13.28 -23.75 7.68
C PHE A 99 -12.78 -23.80 6.23
N ALA A 100 -13.24 -22.88 5.39
CA ALA A 100 -12.83 -22.79 3.98
C ALA A 100 -11.44 -22.15 3.77
N ARG A 101 -10.75 -21.69 4.83
CA ARG A 101 -9.42 -21.05 4.75
C ARG A 101 -8.41 -21.85 3.91
N PRO A 102 -8.31 -23.20 4.01
CA PRO A 102 -7.39 -23.98 3.17
C PRO A 102 -7.72 -23.98 1.67
N LEU A 103 -8.97 -23.67 1.29
CA LEU A 103 -9.36 -23.51 -0.12
C LEU A 103 -8.88 -22.17 -0.69
N PHE A 104 -8.81 -21.15 0.17
CA PHE A 104 -8.33 -19.81 -0.22
C PHE A 104 -6.81 -19.71 -0.16
N SER A 105 -6.13 -20.49 0.68
CA SER A 105 -4.67 -20.58 0.63
C SER A 105 -4.23 -21.08 -0.74
N GLY A 106 -4.89 -22.06 -1.35
CA GLY A 106 -4.57 -22.47 -2.73
C GLY A 106 -4.85 -21.41 -3.82
N ILE A 107 -5.61 -20.35 -3.52
CA ILE A 107 -5.89 -19.23 -4.45
C ILE A 107 -4.94 -18.05 -4.19
N LEU A 108 -4.40 -17.93 -2.97
CA LEU A 108 -3.47 -16.88 -2.55
C LEU A 108 -2.01 -17.34 -2.52
N ASP A 109 -1.77 -18.65 -2.49
CA ASP A 109 -0.48 -19.35 -2.45
C ASP A 109 -0.23 -20.19 -3.71
N ASP A 110 -0.96 -19.95 -4.81
CA ASP A 110 -0.61 -20.52 -6.13
C ASP A 110 0.61 -19.74 -6.67
N ASP A 111 1.77 -20.10 -6.10
CA ASP A 111 3.10 -20.18 -6.70
C ASP A 111 4.10 -20.67 -5.63
N GLU A 112 4.02 -21.94 -5.23
CA GLU A 112 5.26 -22.68 -4.97
C GLU A 112 5.67 -23.34 -6.30
N TRP A 113 6.96 -23.17 -6.65
CA TRP A 113 7.73 -23.79 -7.75
C TRP A 113 7.76 -23.08 -9.11
N SER A 114 8.64 -22.09 -9.26
CA SER A 114 9.94 -22.21 -10.00
C SER A 114 10.67 -20.86 -10.05
#